data_AF-A0A3E1E5L4-F1
#
_entry.id   AF-A0A3E1E5L4-F1
#
_cell.length_a   1.000
_cell.length_b   1.000
_cell.length_c   1.000
_cell.angle_alpha   90.00
_cell.angle_beta   90.00
_cell.angle_gamma   90.00
#
_symmetry.space_group_name_H-M   'P 1'
#
loop_
_entity.id
_entity.type
_entity.pdbx_description
1 polymer ?
#
loop_
_entity_poly.entity_id
_entity_poly.type
_entity_poly.pdbx_seq_one_letter_code
_entity_poly.pdbx_strand_id
1 'polypeptide(L)'
;TLPDGMRVLLRLFLLLRAYKPLSLFGTLFIVLFLVAVGTGIMPFTELVLHRYVASRASAIVSIASGMLAFMSLSLGLVLSSVNQRFLELERVVVKRFKR
;
A
#
# COMPACT_ATOMS: atom_id res chain seq x y z
N THR A 1 -10.08 -18.71 -20.26
CA THR A 1 -8.86 -18.97 -19.45
C THR A 1 -8.38 -17.77 -18.62
N LEU A 2 -8.93 -16.56 -18.78
CA LEU A 2 -8.60 -15.39 -17.94
C LEU A 2 -9.04 -15.44 -16.45
N PRO A 3 -10.17 -16.07 -16.04
CA PRO A 3 -10.60 -16.03 -14.63
C PRO A 3 -9.73 -16.91 -13.71
N ASP A 4 -9.01 -17.90 -14.25
CA ASP A 4 -8.18 -18.78 -13.42
C ASP A 4 -6.81 -18.18 -13.12
N GLY A 5 -6.20 -17.44 -14.05
CA GLY A 5 -4.97 -16.70 -13.80
C GLY A 5 -5.13 -15.62 -12.71
N MET A 6 -6.25 -14.89 -12.73
CA MET A 6 -6.59 -13.88 -11.71
C MET A 6 -6.72 -14.49 -10.31
N ARG A 7 -7.32 -15.69 -10.22
CA ARG A 7 -7.47 -16.43 -8.95
C ARG A 7 -6.11 -16.85 -8.38
N VAL A 8 -5.19 -17.26 -9.24
CA VAL A 8 -3.83 -17.65 -8.83
C VAL A 8 -3.02 -16.43 -8.38
N LEU A 9 -3.10 -15.30 -9.10
CA LEU A 9 -2.48 -14.04 -8.65
C LEU A 9 -3.05 -13.58 -7.31
N LEU A 10 -4.36 -13.66 -7.11
CA LEU A 10 -5.00 -13.33 -5.83
C LEU A 10 -4.53 -14.26 -4.70
N ARG A 11 -4.40 -15.56 -4.95
CA ARG A 11 -3.85 -16.50 -3.96
C ARG A 11 -2.40 -16.21 -3.63
N LEU A 12 -1.57 -15.92 -4.64
CA LEU A 12 -0.17 -15.50 -4.44
C LEU A 12 -0.08 -14.18 -3.67
N PHE A 13 -0.97 -13.23 -3.97
CA PHE A 13 -1.07 -11.96 -3.25
C PHE A 13 -1.46 -12.19 -1.78
N LEU A 14 -2.42 -13.06 -1.52
CA LEU A 14 -2.81 -13.47 -0.17
C LEU A 14 -1.68 -14.22 0.56
N LEU A 15 -0.90 -15.03 -0.15
CA LEU A 15 0.22 -15.79 0.42
C LEU A 15 1.41 -14.88 0.75
N LEU A 16 1.79 -13.98 -0.15
CA LEU A 16 2.83 -12.97 0.07
C LEU A 16 2.42 -12.00 1.20
N ARG A 17 1.12 -11.67 1.29
CA ARG A 17 0.53 -10.90 2.38
C ARG A 17 0.68 -11.62 3.73
N ALA A 18 0.59 -12.95 3.75
CA ALA A 18 0.79 -13.76 4.96
C ALA A 18 2.27 -13.84 5.38
N TYR A 19 3.22 -13.85 4.43
CA TYR A 19 4.64 -14.06 4.73
C TYR A 19 5.36 -12.77 5.18
N LYS A 20 5.17 -11.64 4.49
CA LYS A 20 5.77 -10.33 4.84
C LYS A 20 4.84 -9.19 4.46
N PRO A 21 3.78 -8.94 5.23
CA PRO A 21 2.73 -7.97 4.90
C PRO A 21 3.29 -6.56 4.65
N LEU A 22 4.30 -6.15 5.44
CA LEU A 22 4.89 -4.82 5.30
C LEU A 22 5.62 -4.62 3.97
N SER A 23 6.28 -5.68 3.44
CA SER A 23 7.06 -5.55 2.20
C SER A 23 6.16 -5.29 1.01
N LEU A 24 5.03 -6.00 0.90
CA LEU A 24 4.08 -5.83 -0.21
C LEU A 24 3.41 -4.46 -0.21
N PHE A 25 2.76 -4.11 0.91
CA PHE A 25 2.07 -2.84 1.04
C PHE A 25 3.03 -1.65 1.03
N GLY A 26 4.26 -1.84 1.53
CA GLY A 26 5.35 -0.87 1.42
C GLY A 26 5.78 -0.62 -0.03
N THR A 27 6.02 -1.66 -0.84
CA THR A 27 6.29 -1.47 -2.27
C THR A 27 5.13 -0.80 -3.00
N LEU A 28 3.89 -1.19 -2.68
CA LEU A 28 2.70 -0.58 -3.28
C LEU A 28 2.61 0.91 -2.90
N PHE A 29 2.85 1.25 -1.63
CA PHE A 29 2.96 2.64 -1.17
C PHE A 29 4.03 3.41 -1.96
N ILE A 30 5.23 2.88 -2.12
CA ILE A 30 6.32 3.55 -2.86
C ILE A 30 5.89 3.84 -4.29
N VAL A 31 5.30 2.87 -4.99
CA VAL A 31 4.83 3.05 -6.38
C VAL A 31 3.76 4.13 -6.45
N LEU A 32 2.73 4.06 -5.60
CA LEU A 32 1.65 5.06 -5.56
C LEU A 32 2.16 6.46 -5.16
N PHE A 33 3.12 6.52 -4.24
CA PHE A 33 3.72 7.77 -3.78
C PHE A 33 4.54 8.43 -4.89
N LEU A 34 5.33 7.66 -5.64
CA LEU A 34 6.06 8.17 -6.81
C LEU A 34 5.12 8.71 -7.88
N VAL A 35 4.00 8.04 -8.14
CA VAL A 35 2.96 8.52 -9.07
C VAL A 35 2.31 9.81 -8.54
N ALA A 36 2.01 9.89 -7.25
CA ALA A 36 1.42 11.07 -6.61
C ALA A 36 2.36 12.28 -6.71
N VAL A 37 3.66 12.09 -6.44
CA VAL A 37 4.68 13.13 -6.58
C VAL A 37 4.85 13.54 -8.05
N GLY A 38 4.98 12.58 -8.97
CA GLY A 38 5.14 12.86 -10.39
C GLY A 38 3.97 13.66 -10.99
N THR A 39 2.74 13.27 -10.66
CA THR A 39 1.52 13.98 -11.11
C THR A 39 1.29 15.29 -10.38
N GLY A 40 1.83 15.46 -9.16
CA GLY A 40 1.72 16.69 -8.36
C GLY A 40 2.65 17.82 -8.79
N ILE A 41 3.77 17.51 -9.47
CA ILE A 41 4.72 18.53 -9.94
C ILE A 41 4.06 19.45 -10.99
N MET A 42 3.29 18.89 -11.92
CA MET A 42 2.63 19.63 -12.99
C MET A 42 1.68 20.74 -12.48
N PRO A 43 0.69 20.46 -11.61
CA PRO A 43 -0.16 21.49 -11.04
C PRO A 43 0.60 22.45 -10.09
N PHE A 44 1.67 22.00 -9.42
CA PHE A 44 2.48 22.88 -8.59
C PHE A 44 3.22 23.95 -9.41
N THR A 45 3.82 23.57 -10.54
CA THR A 45 4.49 24.52 -11.44
C THR A 45 3.52 25.50 -12.10
N GLU A 46 2.30 25.05 -12.46
CA GLU A 46 1.26 25.93 -13.00
C GLU A 46 0.76 26.94 -11.95
N LEU A 47 0.59 26.50 -10.70
CA LEU A 47 0.14 27.35 -9.59
C LEU A 47 1.14 28.48 -9.29
N VAL A 48 2.44 28.17 -9.31
CA VAL A 48 3.51 29.13 -9.01
C VAL A 48 3.70 30.15 -10.14
N LEU A 49 3.66 29.72 -11.42
CA LEU A 49 3.91 30.63 -12.54
C LEU A 49 2.69 31.44 -12.97
N HIS A 50 1.52 30.82 -13.09
CA HIS A 50 0.38 31.41 -13.82
C HIS A 50 -0.76 31.86 -12.91
N ARG A 51 -0.71 31.57 -11.59
CA ARG A 51 -1.83 31.78 -10.64
C ARG A 51 -3.18 31.20 -11.12
N TYR A 52 -3.17 30.31 -12.11
CA TYR A 52 -4.34 29.71 -12.72
C TYR A 52 -4.09 28.22 -12.90
N VAL A 53 -5.01 27.40 -12.38
CA VAL A 53 -4.93 25.94 -12.46
C VAL A 53 -5.64 25.51 -13.73
N ALA A 54 -4.89 25.43 -14.85
CA ALA A 54 -5.40 24.86 -16.09
C ALA A 54 -5.58 23.34 -15.93
N SER A 55 -4.67 22.69 -15.19
CA SER A 55 -4.68 21.24 -14.94
C SER A 55 -5.41 20.85 -13.64
N ARG A 56 -6.71 21.19 -13.51
CA ARG A 56 -7.50 20.84 -12.30
C ARG A 56 -7.63 19.33 -12.07
N ALA A 57 -7.72 18.56 -13.16
CA ALA A 57 -7.86 17.11 -13.08
C ALA A 57 -6.59 16.43 -12.53
N SER A 58 -5.39 16.90 -12.89
CA SER A 58 -4.13 16.31 -12.40
C SER A 58 -3.91 16.58 -10.91
N ALA A 59 -4.35 17.75 -10.41
CA ALA A 59 -4.31 18.07 -8.98
C ALA A 59 -5.16 17.08 -8.15
N ILE A 60 -6.37 16.76 -8.61
CA ILE A 60 -7.26 15.80 -7.93
C ILE A 60 -6.65 14.39 -7.96
N VAL A 61 -6.07 13.98 -9.09
CA VAL A 61 -5.41 12.66 -9.23
C VAL A 61 -4.19 12.55 -8.30
N SER A 62 -3.38 13.60 -8.17
CA SER A 62 -2.23 13.62 -7.25
C SER A 62 -2.67 13.47 -5.80
N ILE A 63 -3.70 14.21 -5.37
CA ILE A 63 -4.22 14.13 -4.00
C ILE A 63 -4.84 12.75 -3.73
N ALA A 64 -5.65 12.23 -4.66
CA ALA A 64 -6.29 10.93 -4.53
C ALA A 64 -5.27 9.78 -4.47
N SER A 65 -4.26 9.81 -5.35
CA SER A 65 -3.18 8.83 -5.35
C SER A 65 -2.32 8.92 -4.08
N GLY A 66 -2.05 10.13 -3.58
CA GLY A 66 -1.38 10.36 -2.30
C GLY A 66 -2.16 9.76 -1.12
N MET A 67 -3.48 10.01 -1.03
CA MET A 67 -4.33 9.42 0.02
C MET A 67 -4.35 7.89 -0.05
N LEU A 68 -4.46 7.32 -1.25
CA LEU A 68 -4.40 5.87 -1.45
C LEU A 68 -3.05 5.28 -1.05
N ALA A 69 -1.94 5.99 -1.31
CA ALA A 69 -0.62 5.59 -0.87
C ALA A 69 -0.59 5.47 0.66
N PHE A 70 -0.98 6.51 1.40
CA PHE A 70 -0.96 6.50 2.86
C PHE A 70 -1.90 5.46 3.48
N MET A 71 -3.07 5.25 2.88
CA MET A 71 -3.99 4.16 3.27
C MET A 71 -3.34 2.78 3.11
N SER A 72 -2.66 2.56 1.97
CA SER A 72 -1.92 1.32 1.70
C SER A 72 -0.79 1.10 2.71
N LEU A 73 -0.03 2.14 3.04
CA LEU A 73 1.01 2.09 4.06
C LEU A 73 0.44 1.74 5.44
N SER A 74 -0.65 2.39 5.82
CA SER A 74 -1.33 2.16 7.10
C SER A 74 -1.82 0.72 7.22
N LEU A 75 -2.43 0.17 6.16
CA LEU A 75 -2.82 -1.23 6.09
C LEU A 75 -1.61 -2.17 6.22
N GLY A 76 -0.51 -1.86 5.55
CA GLY A 76 0.75 -2.62 5.66
C GLY A 76 1.29 -2.67 7.09
N LEU A 77 1.29 -1.53 7.79
CA LEU A 77 1.73 -1.42 9.17
C LEU A 77 0.83 -2.20 10.13
N VAL A 78 -0.50 -2.00 10.05
CA VAL A 78 -1.47 -2.70 10.90
C VAL A 78 -1.34 -4.21 10.73
N LEU A 79 -1.23 -4.67 9.48
CA LEU A 79 -1.16 -6.09 9.19
C LEU A 79 0.17 -6.71 9.64
N SER A 80 1.27 -5.95 9.54
CA SER A 80 2.57 -6.35 10.11
C SER A 80 2.51 -6.51 11.62
N SER A 81 1.92 -5.53 12.31
CA SER A 81 1.74 -5.58 13.77
C SER A 81 0.87 -6.76 14.20
N VAL A 82 -0.24 -7.01 13.49
CA VAL A 82 -1.11 -8.16 13.77
C VAL A 82 -0.37 -9.48 13.52
N ASN A 83 0.38 -9.61 12.43
CA ASN A 83 1.12 -10.84 12.11
C ASN A 83 2.19 -11.15 13.18
N GLN A 84 2.92 -10.14 13.64
CA GLN A 84 3.88 -10.29 14.74
C GLN A 84 3.21 -10.79 16.02
N ARG A 85 2.05 -10.23 16.38
CA ARG A 85 1.28 -10.67 17.55
C ARG A 85 0.79 -12.12 17.42
N PHE A 86 0.37 -12.55 16.24
CA PHE A 86 -0.01 -13.95 16.00
C PHE A 86 1.17 -14.91 16.20
N LEU A 87 2.35 -14.57 15.67
CA LEU A 87 3.57 -15.37 15.86
C LEU A 87 4.00 -15.45 17.33
N GLU A 88 3.86 -14.36 18.08
CA GLU A 88 4.12 -14.35 19.52
C GLU A 88 3.14 -15.27 20.29
N LEU A 89 1.85 -15.19 19.97
CA LEU A 89 0.83 -16.04 20.57
C LEU A 89 1.09 -17.52 20.28
N GLU A 90 1.43 -17.87 19.04
CA GLU A 90 1.76 -19.25 18.66
C GLU A 90 2.95 -19.77 19.47
N ARG A 91 4.02 -18.96 19.63
CA ARG A 91 5.17 -19.32 20.48
C ARG A 91 4.78 -19.56 21.94
N VAL A 92 3.91 -18.72 22.49
CA VAL A 92 3.43 -18.87 23.88
C VAL A 92 2.58 -20.14 24.04
N VAL A 93 1.68 -20.42 23.08
CA VAL A 93 0.82 -21.62 23.09
C VAL A 93 1.66 -22.89 22.98
N VAL A 94 2.61 -22.96 22.05
CA VAL A 94 3.50 -24.12 21.88
C VAL A 94 4.34 -24.35 23.13
N LYS A 95 4.86 -23.29 23.76
CA LYS A 95 5.63 -23.40 25.00
C LYS A 95 4.78 -23.91 26.17
N ARG A 96 3.50 -23.56 26.22
CA ARG A 96 2.55 -24.02 27.25
C ARG A 96 2.18 -25.50 27.08
N PHE A 97 2.02 -25.97 25.85
CA PHE A 97 1.64 -27.37 25.56
C PHE A 97 2.79 -28.36 25.77
N LYS A 98 4.04 -27.88 25.81
CA LYS A 98 5.25 -28.69 26.02
C LYS A 98 5.62 -28.89 27.50
N ARG A 99 4.84 -28.34 28.43
CA ARG A 99 4.91 -28.58 29.88
C ARG A 99 3.80 -29.54 30.29
#